data_AF-A0A4Y2AHQ5-F1
#
_entry.id   AF-A0A4Y2AHQ5-F1
#
_cell.length_a   1.000
_cell.length_b   1.000
_cell.length_c   1.000
_cell.angle_alpha   90.00
_cell.angle_beta   90.00
_cell.angle_gamma   90.00
#
_symmetry.space_group_name_H-M   'P 1'
#
loop_
_entity.id
_entity.type
_entity.pdbx_description
1 polymer ?
#
loop_
_entity_poly.entity_id
_entity_poly.type
_entity_poly.pdbx_seq_one_letter_code
_entity_poly.pdbx_strand_id
1 'polypeptide(L)'
;MKTAIYATLFHSISTDKKPQHKKCPSGEDSWCFYQSALARGKKPGAHKDWVETPINEKHLCKILPIYQRLASTDLLSRCVRGSTQNSNEALHSMIWNKCSKENKCF
;
A
#
# COMPACT_ATOMS: atom_id res chain seq x y z
N MET A 1 2.91 9.91 -2.85
CA MET A 1 2.02 8.74 -3.12
C MET A 1 2.40 7.94 -4.37
N LYS A 2 2.57 8.53 -5.57
CA LYS A 2 2.89 7.77 -6.80
C LYS A 2 4.06 6.79 -6.65
N THR A 3 5.21 7.28 -6.14
CA THR A 3 6.40 6.45 -5.94
C THR A 3 6.13 5.28 -5.00
N ALA A 4 5.39 5.50 -3.92
CA ALA A 4 5.02 4.47 -2.95
C ALA A 4 4.08 3.42 -3.56
N ILE A 5 3.12 3.83 -4.40
CA ILE A 5 2.26 2.90 -5.14
C ILE A 5 3.08 2.00 -6.06
N TYR A 6 4.02 2.57 -6.82
CA TYR A 6 4.90 1.74 -7.64
C TYR A 6 5.84 0.89 -6.79
N ALA A 7 6.27 1.38 -5.62
CA ALA A 7 7.15 0.64 -4.73
C ALA A 7 6.56 -0.71 -4.34
N THR A 8 5.25 -0.79 -4.06
CA THR A 8 4.60 -2.07 -3.71
C THR A 8 4.62 -3.04 -4.89
N LEU A 9 4.32 -2.59 -6.12
CA LEU A 9 4.40 -3.44 -7.31
C LEU A 9 5.82 -3.95 -7.55
N PHE A 10 6.80 -3.05 -7.56
CA PHE A 10 8.20 -3.39 -7.81
C PHE A 10 8.78 -4.28 -6.71
N HIS A 11 8.37 -4.08 -5.46
CA HIS A 11 8.68 -4.95 -4.34
C HIS A 11 8.15 -6.37 -4.58
N SER A 12 6.89 -6.51 -4.98
CA SER A 12 6.25 -7.81 -5.24
C SER A 12 6.83 -8.58 -6.44
N ILE A 13 7.32 -7.89 -7.48
CA ILE A 13 7.97 -8.56 -8.63
C ILE A 13 9.49 -8.73 -8.44
N SER A 14 10.03 -8.27 -7.32
CA SER A 14 11.46 -8.31 -7.04
C SER A 14 11.91 -9.76 -6.77
N THR A 15 13.11 -10.10 -7.23
CA THR A 15 13.73 -11.40 -6.97
C THR A 15 15.18 -11.22 -6.56
N ASP A 16 15.81 -12.26 -6.00
CA ASP A 16 17.23 -12.20 -5.64
C ASP A 16 18.14 -11.92 -6.86
N LYS A 17 17.74 -12.40 -8.05
CA LYS A 17 18.47 -12.17 -9.32
C LYS A 17 18.22 -10.78 -9.91
N LYS A 18 17.02 -10.22 -9.68
CA LYS A 18 16.59 -8.92 -10.20
C LYS A 18 15.93 -8.13 -9.06
N PRO A 19 16.73 -7.54 -8.14
CA PRO A 19 16.22 -6.75 -7.04
C PRO A 19 15.64 -5.42 -7.53
N GLN A 20 14.40 -5.10 -7.17
CA GLN A 20 13.65 -3.94 -7.66
C GLN A 20 13.19 -2.99 -6.54
N HIS A 21 14.02 -2.82 -5.51
CA HIS A 21 13.66 -2.04 -4.31
C HIS A 21 13.91 -0.53 -4.40
N LYS A 22 14.35 -0.01 -5.55
CA LYS A 22 14.74 1.41 -5.73
C LYS A 22 13.66 2.43 -5.34
N LYS A 23 12.38 2.06 -5.46
CA LYS A 23 11.24 2.93 -5.11
C LYS A 23 10.76 2.76 -3.67
N CYS A 24 11.21 1.71 -2.99
CA CYS A 24 10.88 1.48 -1.58
C CYS A 24 11.55 2.55 -0.70
N PRO A 25 10.92 2.90 0.43
CA PRO A 25 11.54 3.83 1.38
C PRO A 25 12.89 3.29 1.86
N SER A 26 13.85 4.18 2.05
CA SER A 26 15.15 3.86 2.63
C SER A 26 15.12 4.03 4.15
N GLY A 27 16.14 3.50 4.83
CA GLY A 27 16.31 3.62 6.28
C GLY A 27 15.98 2.34 7.04
N GLU A 28 16.43 2.27 8.28
CA GLU A 28 16.32 1.07 9.12
C GLU A 28 14.87 0.71 9.48
N ASP A 29 13.98 1.71 9.50
CA ASP A 29 12.55 1.58 9.78
C ASP A 29 11.71 1.42 8.51
N SER A 30 12.37 1.20 7.36
CA SER A 30 11.67 0.88 6.13
C SER A 30 10.90 -0.43 6.27
N TRP A 31 9.64 -0.43 5.84
CA TRP A 31 8.86 -1.67 5.68
C TRP A 31 9.47 -2.62 4.64
N CYS A 32 10.33 -2.12 3.75
CA CYS A 32 11.03 -2.95 2.79
C CYS A 32 12.23 -3.63 3.46
N PHE A 33 12.15 -4.95 3.64
CA PHE A 33 13.21 -5.75 4.24
C PHE A 33 14.58 -5.51 3.61
N TYR A 34 14.61 -5.29 2.29
CA TYR A 34 15.84 -5.09 1.53
C TYR A 34 16.49 -3.75 1.87
N GLN A 35 15.72 -2.67 1.84
CA GLN A 35 16.22 -1.33 2.16
C GLN A 35 16.58 -1.21 3.65
N SER A 36 15.79 -1.82 4.54
CA SER A 36 16.08 -1.86 5.97
C SER A 36 17.39 -2.61 6.26
N ALA A 37 17.60 -3.77 5.64
CA ALA A 37 18.85 -4.52 5.80
C ALA A 37 20.06 -3.73 5.31
N LEU A 38 19.97 -3.10 4.14
CA LEU A 38 21.06 -2.26 3.62
C LEU A 38 21.39 -1.08 4.55
N ALA A 39 20.37 -0.40 5.09
CA ALA A 39 20.58 0.71 6.01
C ALA A 39 21.26 0.28 7.31
N ARG A 40 20.98 -0.95 7.79
CA ARG A 40 21.62 -1.57 8.96
C ARG A 40 23.00 -2.18 8.67
N GLY A 41 23.51 -2.06 7.44
CA GLY A 41 24.77 -2.69 7.01
C GLY A 41 24.71 -4.23 6.96
N LYS A 42 23.50 -4.81 6.88
CA LYS A 42 23.28 -6.26 6.80
C LYS A 42 23.00 -6.69 5.37
N LYS A 43 23.30 -7.95 5.06
CA LYS A 43 22.87 -8.56 3.81
C LYS A 43 21.34 -8.75 3.83
N PRO A 44 20.60 -8.30 2.80
CA PRO A 44 19.17 -8.58 2.67
C PRO A 44 18.86 -10.08 2.66
N GLY A 45 17.72 -10.45 3.26
CA GLY A 45 17.19 -11.82 3.22
C GLY A 45 16.79 -12.28 1.81
N ALA A 46 16.49 -13.57 1.66
CA ALA A 46 16.04 -14.12 0.39
C ALA A 46 14.60 -13.67 0.08
N HIS A 47 14.32 -13.32 -1.18
CA HIS A 47 12.98 -12.84 -1.56
C HIS A 47 11.87 -13.86 -1.32
N LYS A 48 12.19 -15.17 -1.41
CA LYS A 48 11.23 -16.24 -1.14
C LYS A 48 10.64 -16.20 0.28
N ASP A 49 11.43 -15.76 1.25
CA ASP A 49 11.04 -15.78 2.66
C ASP A 49 10.46 -14.44 3.11
N TRP A 50 10.82 -13.35 2.44
CA TRP A 50 10.52 -11.98 2.88
C TRP A 50 9.54 -11.22 1.98
N VAL A 51 9.22 -11.73 0.79
CA VAL A 51 8.16 -11.19 -0.06
C VAL A 51 6.93 -12.08 0.08
N GLU A 52 5.96 -11.63 0.88
CA GLU A 52 4.74 -12.41 1.17
C GLU A 52 3.84 -12.60 -0.06
N THR A 53 3.77 -11.58 -0.93
CA THR A 53 2.91 -11.59 -2.12
C THR A 53 3.73 -11.44 -3.41
N PRO A 54 4.49 -12.48 -3.82
CA PRO A 54 5.30 -12.41 -5.01
C PRO A 54 4.42 -12.44 -6.27
N ILE A 55 4.70 -11.55 -7.21
CA ILE A 55 4.00 -11.48 -8.50
C ILE A 55 4.94 -11.97 -9.60
N ASN A 56 4.47 -12.90 -10.42
CA ASN A 56 5.21 -13.34 -11.60
C ASN A 56 5.24 -12.21 -12.64
N GLU A 57 6.44 -11.88 -13.14
CA GLU A 57 6.67 -10.82 -14.14
C GLU A 57 5.82 -11.02 -15.41
N LYS A 58 5.45 -12.26 -15.76
CA LYS A 58 4.52 -12.57 -16.88
C LYS A 58 3.14 -11.92 -16.72
N HIS A 59 2.71 -11.63 -15.50
CA HIS A 59 1.43 -10.97 -15.22
C HIS A 59 1.54 -9.45 -15.08
N LEU A 60 2.77 -8.91 -15.12
CA LEU A 60 3.01 -7.49 -14.95
C LEU A 60 2.29 -6.65 -16.00
N CYS A 61 2.21 -7.11 -17.24
CA CYS A 61 1.51 -6.40 -18.32
C CYS A 61 0.01 -6.19 -18.03
N LYS A 62 -0.62 -7.11 -17.29
CA LYS A 62 -2.03 -7.03 -16.90
C LYS A 62 -2.25 -6.16 -15.66
N ILE A 63 -1.27 -6.15 -14.74
CA ILE A 63 -1.37 -5.46 -13.45
C ILE A 63 -0.93 -3.99 -13.55
N LEU A 64 0.07 -3.70 -14.39
CA LEU A 64 0.66 -2.36 -14.52
C LEU A 64 -0.37 -1.26 -14.86
N PRO A 65 -1.36 -1.47 -15.75
CA PRO A 65 -2.38 -0.47 -16.02
C PRO A 65 -3.21 -0.08 -14.79
N ILE A 66 -3.45 -1.04 -13.88
CA ILE A 66 -4.16 -0.79 -12.61
C ILE A 66 -3.32 0.13 -11.74
N TYR A 67 -2.02 -0.17 -11.59
CA TYR A 67 -1.09 0.66 -10.84
C TYR A 67 -0.91 2.06 -11.44
N GLN A 68 -0.89 2.19 -12.78
CA GLN A 68 -0.87 3.48 -13.46
C GLN A 68 -2.11 4.31 -13.13
N ARG A 69 -3.30 3.69 -13.15
CA ARG A 69 -4.55 4.36 -12.75
C ARG A 69 -4.52 4.76 -11.28
N LEU A 70 -4.04 3.89 -10.39
CA LEU A 70 -3.90 4.17 -8.96
C LEU A 70 -2.91 5.32 -8.71
N ALA A 71 -1.85 5.43 -9.51
CA ALA A 71 -0.87 6.50 -9.44
C ALA A 71 -1.28 7.76 -10.24
N SER A 72 -2.50 7.84 -10.77
CA SER A 72 -2.97 9.03 -11.49
C SER A 72 -3.10 10.23 -10.55
N THR A 73 -2.78 11.43 -11.05
CA THR A 73 -2.89 12.65 -10.24
C THR A 73 -4.36 12.91 -9.84
N ASP A 74 -5.30 12.64 -10.75
CA ASP A 74 -6.73 12.81 -10.51
C ASP A 74 -7.19 12.00 -9.29
N LEU A 75 -6.93 10.68 -9.28
CA LEU A 75 -7.32 9.83 -8.17
C LEU A 75 -6.61 10.20 -6.88
N LEU A 76 -5.30 10.48 -6.95
CA LEU A 76 -4.52 10.84 -5.79
C LEU A 76 -4.92 12.19 -5.18
N SER A 77 -5.35 13.15 -5.98
CA SER A 77 -5.80 14.46 -5.48
C SER A 77 -7.00 14.33 -4.54
N ARG A 78 -7.86 13.33 -4.77
CA ARG A 78 -9.00 13.01 -3.91
C ARG A 78 -8.55 12.47 -2.54
N CYS A 79 -7.43 11.74 -2.49
CA CYS A 79 -6.88 11.19 -1.25
C CYS A 79 -6.19 12.26 -0.38
N VAL A 80 -5.68 13.34 -0.96
CA VAL A 80 -4.98 14.42 -0.22
C VAL A 80 -5.90 15.10 0.79
N ARG A 81 -7.20 15.18 0.49
CA ARG A 81 -8.18 15.85 1.37
C ARG A 81 -8.44 15.09 2.68
N GLY A 82 -7.92 13.87 2.83
CA GLY A 82 -8.14 13.04 4.03
C GLY A 82 -9.61 12.72 4.30
N SER A 83 -10.47 12.85 3.29
CA SER A 83 -11.89 12.57 3.43
C SER A 83 -12.13 11.07 3.55
N THR A 84 -13.14 10.67 4.31
CA THR A 84 -13.44 9.25 4.50
C THR A 84 -13.90 8.63 3.17
N GLN A 85 -13.51 7.37 2.95
CA GLN A 85 -13.93 6.63 1.75
C GLN A 85 -15.43 6.26 1.80
N ASN A 86 -16.06 6.38 2.98
CA ASN A 86 -17.46 6.07 3.24
C ASN A 86 -18.11 7.17 4.09
N SER A 87 -18.54 8.25 3.44
CA SER A 87 -19.26 9.34 4.12
C SER A 87 -20.52 8.86 4.83
N ASN A 88 -21.19 7.84 4.30
CA ASN A 88 -22.40 7.28 4.89
C ASN A 88 -22.10 6.57 6.21
N GLU A 89 -21.00 5.82 6.31
CA GLU A 89 -20.60 5.16 7.55
C GLU A 89 -20.12 6.16 8.61
N ALA A 90 -19.40 7.21 8.21
CA ALA A 90 -19.05 8.30 9.13
C ALA A 90 -20.31 9.02 9.66
N LEU A 91 -21.29 9.27 8.79
CA LEU A 91 -22.57 9.85 9.18
C LEU A 91 -23.38 8.90 10.08
N HIS A 92 -23.47 7.62 9.72
CA HIS A 92 -24.17 6.62 10.53
C HIS A 92 -23.53 6.47 11.91
N SER A 93 -22.20 6.51 12.01
CA SER A 93 -21.49 6.50 13.29
C SER A 93 -21.87 7.71 14.16
N MET A 94 -21.91 8.92 13.57
CA MET A 94 -22.36 10.13 14.26
C MET A 94 -23.82 10.04 14.71
N ILE A 95 -24.71 9.55 13.84
CA ILE A 95 -26.14 9.35 14.15
C ILE A 95 -26.30 8.33 15.29
N TRP A 96 -25.63 7.18 15.23
CA TRP A 96 -25.75 6.14 16.26
C TRP A 96 -25.14 6.57 17.61
N ASN A 97 -24.11 7.42 17.58
CA ASN A 97 -23.57 8.02 18.79
C ASN A 97 -24.54 9.02 19.46
N LYS A 98 -25.44 9.64 18.68
CA LYS A 98 -26.47 10.57 19.18
C LYS A 98 -27.78 9.87 19.53
N CYS A 99 -28.17 8.89 18.73
CA CYS A 99 -29.40 8.13 18.87
C CYS A 99 -29.04 6.64 18.82
N SER A 100 -29.03 5.98 19.98
CA SER A 100 -28.83 4.54 20.06
C SER A 100 -29.87 3.82 19.19
N LYS A 101 -29.41 2.85 18.41
CA LYS A 101 -30.27 1.95 17.63
C LYS A 101 -31.27 1.19 18.49
N GLU A 102 -30.98 1.05 19.79
CA GLU A 102 -31.73 0.21 20.73
C GLU A 102 -32.81 0.97 21.49
N ASN A 103 -32.91 2.29 21.32
CA ASN A 103 -33.98 3.07 21.92
C ASN A 103 -35.28 2.81 21.15
N LYS A 104 -35.96 1.71 21.49
CA LYS A 104 -37.40 1.57 21.25
C LYS A 104 -38.08 2.65 22.11
N CYS A 105 -38.71 3.63 21.46
CA CYS A 105 -39.79 4.35 22.13
C CYS A 105 -40.80 3.30 22.61
N PHE A 106 -40.98 3.22 23.92
CA PHE A 106 -42.15 2.63 24.55
C PHE A 106 -43.32 3.61 24.41
#